data_AF-X1P2K4-F1
#
_entry.id   AF-X1P2K4-F1
#
_cell.length_a   1.000
_cell.length_b   1.000
_cell.length_c   1.000
_cell.angle_alpha   90.00
_cell.angle_beta   90.00
_cell.angle_gamma   90.00
#
_symmetry.space_group_name_H-M   'P 1'
#
loop_
_entity.id
_entity.type
_entity.pdbx_description
1 polymer ?
#
loop_
_entity_poly.entity_id
_entity_poly.type
_entity_poly.pdbx_seq_one_letter_code
_entity_poly.pdbx_strand_id
1 'polypeptide(L)' 'MVQVNEKIHVSKDGKRDSYLGIDVGSVTLKFVLMDNDQRVLSNVFLRNQGSPIDSVKFGMAEMR' A
#
# COMPACT_ATOMS: atom_id res chain seq x y z
N MET A 1 -10.93 -5.62 8.97
CA MET A 1 -9.87 -6.59 8.63
C MET A 1 -8.98 -5.95 7.59
N VAL A 2 -7.69 -5.85 7.89
CA VAL A 2 -6.67 -5.23 7.03
C VAL A 2 -5.85 -6.38 6.49
N GLN A 3 -5.62 -6.40 5.18
CA GLN A 3 -4.76 -7.41 4.56
C GLN A 3 -3.54 -6.70 4.01
N VAL A 4 -2.37 -7.03 4.57
CA VAL A 4 -1.08 -6.54 4.13
C VAL A 4 -0.33 -7.71 3.50
N ASN A 5 0.18 -7.53 2.29
CA ASN A 5 1.04 -8.53 1.65
C ASN A 5 2.38 -7.89 1.29
N GLU A 6 3.45 -8.41 1.89
CA GLU A 6 4.82 -8.01 1.56
C GLU A 6 5.44 -9.05 0.61
N LYS A 7 5.95 -8.58 -0.54
CA LYS A 7 6.75 -9.41 -1.46
C LYS A 7 8.15 -8.81 -1.52
N ILE A 8 8.94 -9.05 -0.48
CA ILE A 8 10.27 -8.48 -0.43
C ILE A 8 11.28 -9.43 -1.08
N HIS A 9 11.80 -9.03 -2.25
CA HIS A 9 13.09 -9.47 -2.76
C HIS A 9 14.08 -8.32 -2.51
N VAL A 10 14.67 -8.29 -1.31
CA VAL A 10 15.62 -7.23 -0.93
C VAL A 10 16.89 -7.40 -1.76
N SER A 11 17.16 -6.49 -2.70
CA SER A 11 18.55 -6.24 -3.10
C SER A 11 19.25 -5.57 -1.93
N LYS A 12 20.45 -6.04 -1.57
CA LYS A 12 21.23 -5.64 -0.38
C LYS A 12 21.52 -4.14 -0.21
N ASP A 13 21.20 -3.31 -1.19
CA ASP A 13 21.64 -1.92 -1.25
C ASP A 13 20.47 -0.95 -1.34
N GLY A 14 20.44 -0.01 -0.39
CA GLY A 14 19.98 1.37 -0.59
C GLY A 14 18.50 1.59 -0.90
N LYS A 15 18.06 2.82 -0.70
CA LYS A 15 16.74 3.30 -1.10
C LYS A 15 16.46 2.91 -2.56
N ARG A 16 15.30 2.31 -2.83
CA ARG A 16 14.76 2.13 -4.18
C ARG A 16 13.78 3.25 -4.48
N ASP A 17 13.88 3.80 -5.68
CA ASP A 17 12.82 4.62 -6.24
C ASP A 17 11.57 3.75 -6.40
N SER A 18 10.43 4.28 -5.97
CA SER A 18 9.17 3.54 -5.92
C SER A 18 8.00 4.49 -6.07
N TYR A 19 6.88 3.94 -6.55
CA TYR A 19 5.61 4.64 -6.69
C TYR A 19 4.60 4.06 -5.70
N LEU A 20 3.84 4.95 -5.07
CA LEU A 20 2.70 4.60 -4.25
C LEU A 20 1.41 4.87 -5.02
N GLY A 21 0.70 3.79 -5.38
CA GLY A 21 -0.66 3.86 -5.90
C GLY A 21 -1.68 3.85 -4.77
N ILE A 22 -2.67 4.75 -4.84
CA ILE A 22 -3.76 4.87 -3.86
C ILE A 22 -5.10 4.87 -4.61
N ASP A 23 -5.97 3.92 -4.29
CA ASP A 23 -7.34 3.80 -4.79
C ASP A 23 -8.31 3.90 -3.61
N VAL A 24 -9.08 4.99 -3.54
CA VAL A 24 -10.06 5.26 -2.49
C VAL A 24 -11.47 5.10 -3.04
N GLY A 25 -12.03 3.91 -2.85
CA GLY A 25 -13.42 3.61 -3.17
C GLY A 25 -14.37 3.86 -2.01
N SER A 26 -15.67 3.93 -2.30
CA SER A 26 -16.72 4.11 -1.28
C SER A 26 -16.79 2.96 -0.28
N VAL A 27 -16.38 1.75 -0.69
CA VAL A 27 -16.44 0.54 0.14
C VAL A 27 -15.05 0.11 0.63
N THR A 28 -14.03 0.27 -0.22
CA THR A 28 -12.69 -0.29 -0.01
C THR A 28 -11.62 0.73 -0.37
N LEU A 29 -10.48 0.61 0.29
CA LEU A 29 -9.26 1.33 -0.07
C LEU A 29 -8.18 0.31 -0.39
N LYS A 30 -7.36 0.66 -1.37
CA LYS A 30 -6.22 -0.16 -1.80
C LYS A 30 -4.98 0.71 -1.93
N PHE A 31 -3.86 0.16 -1.48
CA PHE A 31 -2.55 0.77 -1.57
C PHE A 31 -1.61 -0.23 -2.23
N VAL A 32 -0.76 0.24 -3.13
CA VAL A 32 0.25 -0.57 -3.80
C VAL A 32 1.56 0.21 -3.86
N LEU A 33 2.62 -0.36 -3.30
CA LEU A 33 3.98 0.14 -3.49
C LEU A 33 4.64 -0.70 -4.60
N MET A 34 5.15 -0.03 -5.62
CA MET A 34 5.81 -0.68 -6.76
C MET A 34 7.14 -0.03 -7.10
N ASP A 35 8.11 -0.82 -7.57
CA ASP A 35 9.39 -0.29 -8.09
C ASP A 35 9.29 0.13 -9.58
N ASN A 36 10.37 0.71 -10.11
CA ASN A 36 10.49 1.12 -11.51
C ASN A 36 10.35 -0.04 -12.51
N ASP A 37 10.62 -1.28 -12.09
CA ASP A 37 10.48 -2.48 -12.91
C ASP A 37 9.06 -3.07 -12.83
N GLN A 38 8.10 -2.30 -12.31
CA GLN A 38 6.70 -2.67 -12.14
C GLN A 38 6.48 -3.85 -11.19
N ARG A 39 7.43 -4.14 -10.29
CA ARG A 39 7.26 -5.18 -9.27
C ARG A 39 6.53 -4.62 -8.06
N VAL A 40 5.47 -5.30 -7.63
CA VAL A 40 4.77 -4.98 -6.39
C VAL A 40 5.63 -5.38 -5.19
N LEU A 41 6.00 -4.39 -4.39
CA LEU A 41 6.81 -4.54 -3.18
C LEU A 41 5.92 -4.83 -1.96
N SER A 42 4.83 -4.07 -1.83
CA SER A 42 3.85 -4.21 -0.75
C SER A 42 2.47 -3.77 -1.21
N ASN A 43 1.42 -4.32 -0.61
CA ASN A 43 0.06 -3.82 -0.79
C ASN A 43 -0.75 -3.89 0.50
N VAL A 44 -1.70 -2.96 0.63
CA VAL A 44 -2.67 -2.91 1.73
C VAL A 44 -4.07 -2.85 1.15
N PHE A 45 -4.95 -3.69 1.68
CA PHE A 45 -6.39 -3.65 1.41
C PHE A 45 -7.15 -3.44 2.72
N LEU A 46 -8.04 -2.45 2.75
CA LEU A 46 -8.94 -2.21 3.88
C LEU A 46 -10.34 -1.75 3.47
N ARG A 47 -11.28 -1.85 4.41
CA ARG A 47 -12.65 -1.34 4.26
C ARG A 47 -12.70 0.14 4.66
N ASN A 48 -13.39 0.96 3.88
CA ASN A 48 -13.58 2.39 4.11
C ASN A 48 -14.37 2.71 5.40
N GLN A 49 -15.32 1.84 5.74
CA GLN A 49 -16.20 2.01 6.92
C GLN A 49 -16.89 3.39 7.03
N GLY A 50 -17.08 4.09 5.90
CA GLY A 50 -17.69 5.41 5.88
C GLY A 50 -16.80 6.56 6.35
N SER A 51 -15.53 6.33 6.69
CA SER A 51 -14.55 7.39 6.98
C SER A 51 -13.33 7.30 6.04
N PRO A 52 -13.39 7.92 4.85
CA PRO A 52 -12.31 7.85 3.86
C PRO A 52 -11.00 8.43 4.35
N ILE A 53 -11.03 9.58 5.03
CA ILE A 53 -9.82 10.27 5.46
C ILE A 53 -9.08 9.45 6.52
N ASP A 54 -9.78 8.93 7.51
CA ASP A 54 -9.16 8.14 8.58
C ASP A 54 -8.69 6.79 8.06
N SER A 55 -9.48 6.16 7.18
CA SER A 55 -9.11 4.90 6.52
C SER A 55 -7.85 5.07 5.68
N VAL A 56 -7.70 6.19 4.95
CA VAL A 56 -6.47 6.47 4.19
C VAL A 56 -5.27 6.61 5.11
N LYS A 57 -5.38 7.43 6.16
CA LYS A 57 -4.29 7.63 7.12
C LYS A 57 -3.84 6.31 7.76
N PHE A 58 -4.81 5.50 8.16
CA PHE A 58 -4.57 4.18 8.70
C PHE A 58 -3.87 3.27 7.67
N GLY A 59 -4.42 3.16 6.46
CA GLY A 59 -3.85 2.33 5.39
C GLY A 59 -2.42 2.71 5.01
N MET A 60 -2.11 4.01 4.98
CA MET A 60 -0.76 4.50 4.72
C MET A 60 0.22 4.19 5.85
N ALA A 61 -0.22 4.24 7.12
CA ALA A 61 0.62 3.91 8.26
C ALA A 61 1.00 2.41 8.32
N GLU A 62 0.17 1.55 7.73
CA GLU A 62 0.42 0.11 7.62
C GLU A 62 1.37 -0.26 6.47
N MET A 63 1.67 0.68 5.56
CA MET A 63 2.67 0.47 4.51
C MET A 63 4.07 0.46 5.13
N ARG A 64 4.77 -0.67 5.03
CA ARG A 64 6.16 -0.86 5.48
C ARG A 64 7.08 -1.20 4.32
#